data_AF-A0A951A4I9-F1
#
_entry.id   AF-A0A951A4I9-F1
#
_cell.length_a   1.000
_cell.length_b   1.000
_cell.length_c   1.000
_cell.angle_alpha   90.00
_cell.angle_beta   90.00
_cell.angle_gamma   90.00
#
_symmetry.space_group_name_H-M   'P 1'
#
loop_
_entity.id
_entity.type
_entity.pdbx_description
1 polymer ?
#
loop_
_entity_poly.entity_id
_entity_poly.type
_entity_poly.pdbx_seq_one_letter_code
_entity_poly.pdbx_strand_id
1 'polypeptide(L)'
;MTDTRSLPEFGYRFIPGPFQYSGGVVALAGHRIERIRFLAPVPLEQGFARIERYLKQAGLPLTAFCACELRSPAPFTDEGFRQFNRAYVGRLERWGIMKGE
;
A
#
# COMPACT_ATOMS: atom_id res chain seq x y z
N MET A 1 2.36 -19.82 -14.43
CA MET A 1 2.75 -19.32 -13.09
C MET A 1 2.89 -17.82 -13.21
N THR A 2 2.17 -17.05 -12.40
CA THR A 2 2.41 -15.61 -12.33
C THR A 2 3.69 -15.38 -11.56
N ASP A 3 4.63 -14.65 -12.14
CA ASP A 3 5.91 -14.35 -11.49
C ASP A 3 5.66 -13.45 -10.27
N THR A 4 6.40 -13.66 -9.18
CA THR A 4 6.23 -12.88 -7.94
C THR A 4 7.54 -12.24 -7.53
N ARG A 5 7.50 -10.97 -7.15
CA ARG A 5 8.65 -10.26 -6.59
C ARG A 5 8.66 -10.39 -5.06
N SER A 6 9.75 -10.93 -4.53
CA SER A 6 9.96 -11.09 -3.09
C SER A 6 10.68 -9.86 -2.53
N LEU A 7 10.23 -9.38 -1.37
CA LEU A 7 10.88 -8.32 -0.58
C LEU A 7 11.10 -8.83 0.85
N PRO A 8 12.14 -9.66 1.08
CA PRO A 8 12.42 -10.24 2.39
C PRO A 8 12.57 -9.20 3.51
N GLU A 9 13.15 -8.04 3.18
CA GLU A 9 13.29 -6.91 4.10
C GLU A 9 11.94 -6.31 4.56
N PHE A 10 10.87 -6.55 3.80
CA PHE A 10 9.51 -6.08 4.11
C PHE A 10 8.60 -7.23 4.60
N GLY A 11 9.06 -8.49 4.52
CA GLY A 11 8.33 -9.65 5.03
C GLY A 11 7.21 -10.17 4.12
N TYR A 12 7.15 -9.76 2.85
CA TYR A 12 6.13 -10.21 1.90
C TYR A 12 6.67 -10.36 0.47
N ARG A 13 5.90 -11.06 -0.37
CA ARG A 13 6.07 -11.08 -1.83
C ARG A 13 4.77 -10.72 -2.52
N PHE A 14 4.86 -10.14 -3.70
CA PHE A 14 3.69 -9.64 -4.44
C PHE A 14 3.74 -10.03 -5.91
N ILE A 15 2.58 -9.98 -6.56
CA ILE A 15 2.44 -10.13 -8.01
C ILE A 15 2.62 -8.76 -8.66
N PRO A 16 3.64 -8.53 -9.50
CA PRO A 16 3.79 -7.26 -10.21
C PRO A 16 2.55 -6.90 -11.03
N GLY A 17 2.24 -5.61 -11.10
CA GLY A 17 1.17 -5.06 -11.90
C GLY A 17 1.58 -3.71 -12.50
N PRO A 18 0.64 -2.95 -13.08
CA PRO A 18 0.84 -1.56 -13.48
C PRO A 18 1.41 -0.70 -12.33
N PHE A 19 1.99 0.46 -12.67
CA PHE A 19 2.78 1.30 -11.76
C PHE A 19 2.12 1.63 -10.41
N GLN A 20 0.80 1.58 -10.34
CA GLN A 20 0.02 1.98 -9.17
C GLN A 20 -0.56 0.83 -8.32
N TYR A 21 -0.51 -0.44 -8.77
CA TYR A 21 -1.05 -1.58 -8.01
C TYR A 21 -0.38 -2.93 -8.35
N SER A 22 -0.41 -3.84 -7.38
CA SER A 22 0.00 -5.24 -7.54
C SER A 22 -1.21 -6.16 -7.74
N GLY A 23 -0.98 -7.34 -8.33
CA GLY A 23 -2.02 -8.37 -8.51
C GLY A 23 -2.37 -9.15 -7.24
N GLY A 24 -1.66 -8.90 -6.12
CA GLY A 24 -1.85 -9.59 -4.85
C GLY A 24 -0.58 -9.61 -4.02
N VAL A 25 -0.71 -9.90 -2.72
CA VAL A 25 0.40 -9.98 -1.77
C VAL A 25 0.22 -11.18 -0.82
N VAL A 26 1.33 -11.79 -0.43
CA VAL A 26 1.34 -12.86 0.59
C VAL A 26 2.53 -12.64 1.53
N ALA A 27 2.31 -12.93 2.82
CA ALA A 27 3.38 -12.91 3.81
C ALA A 27 4.43 -13.98 3.49
N LEU A 28 5.70 -13.68 3.76
CA LEU A 28 6.76 -14.68 3.77
C LEU A 28 6.68 -15.52 5.05
N ALA A 29 7.43 -16.63 5.10
CA ALA A 29 7.51 -17.45 6.31
C ALA A 29 7.95 -16.60 7.52
N GLY A 30 7.36 -16.88 8.69
CA GLY A 30 7.60 -16.11 9.92
C GLY A 30 6.86 -14.77 9.99
N HIS A 31 6.13 -14.36 8.95
CA HIS A 31 5.35 -13.13 8.91
C HIS A 31 3.85 -13.44 8.79
N ARG A 32 3.01 -12.48 9.21
CA ARG A 32 1.56 -12.53 9.01
C ARG A 32 1.06 -11.18 8.49
N ILE A 33 0.03 -11.22 7.65
CA ILE A 33 -0.68 -10.01 7.24
C ILE A 33 -1.79 -9.75 8.26
N GLU A 34 -1.72 -8.59 8.92
CA GLU A 34 -2.81 -8.09 9.76
C GLU A 34 -3.68 -7.12 8.97
N ARG A 35 -4.99 -7.37 8.96
CA ARG A 35 -5.97 -6.52 8.26
C ARG A 35 -6.67 -5.63 9.26
N ILE A 36 -6.48 -4.32 9.11
CA ILE A 36 -7.09 -3.30 9.95
C ILE A 36 -8.06 -2.49 9.11
N ARG A 37 -9.25 -2.22 9.66
CA ARG A 37 -10.31 -1.47 8.98
C ARG A 37 -10.66 -0.23 9.79
N PHE A 38 -10.74 0.92 9.13
CA PHE A 38 -11.37 2.10 9.73
C PHE A 38 -12.88 1.87 9.86
N LEU A 39 -13.43 2.09 11.06
CA LEU A 39 -14.86 1.89 11.33
C LEU A 39 -15.75 2.77 10.45
N ALA A 40 -15.30 4.00 10.18
CA ALA A 40 -15.91 4.92 9.22
C ALA A 40 -14.90 5.27 8.11
N PRO A 41 -15.36 5.55 6.88
CA PRO A 41 -14.49 6.09 5.83
C PRO A 41 -13.77 7.35 6.30
N VAL A 42 -12.49 7.45 5.98
CA VAL A 42 -11.67 8.63 6.29
C VAL A 42 -11.12 9.21 4.99
N PRO A 43 -10.90 10.54 4.91
CA PRO A 43 -10.18 11.14 3.79
C PRO A 43 -8.81 10.50 3.62
N LEU A 44 -8.39 10.27 2.38
CA LEU A 44 -7.22 9.44 2.05
C LEU A 44 -5.95 9.89 2.77
N GLU A 45 -5.63 11.19 2.75
CA GLU A 45 -4.44 11.74 3.43
C GLU A 45 -4.47 11.50 4.95
N GLN A 46 -5.65 11.63 5.57
CA GLN A 46 -5.82 11.33 6.99
C GLN A 46 -5.67 9.83 7.26
N GLY A 47 -6.15 8.98 6.33
CA GLY A 47 -5.95 7.53 6.37
C GLY A 47 -4.46 7.17 6.39
N PHE A 48 -3.67 7.73 5.47
CA PHE A 48 -2.23 7.49 5.45
C PHE A 48 -1.51 7.99 6.71
N ALA A 49 -1.86 9.17 7.22
CA ALA A 49 -1.30 9.67 8.47
C ALA A 49 -1.61 8.74 9.66
N ARG A 50 -2.82 8.17 9.72
CA ARG A 50 -3.21 7.21 10.76
C ARG A 50 -2.48 5.88 10.63
N ILE A 51 -2.30 5.37 9.41
CA ILE A 51 -1.52 4.14 9.14
C ILE A 51 -0.07 4.34 9.58
N GLU A 52 0.56 5.45 9.19
CA GLU A 52 1.93 5.79 9.58
C GLU A 52 2.09 5.84 11.10
N ARG A 53 1.16 6.51 11.79
CA ARG A 53 1.16 6.56 13.26
C ARG A 53 1.00 5.18 13.87
N TYR A 54 0.09 4.35 13.35
CA TYR A 54 -0.16 3.00 13.85
C TYR A 54 1.10 2.13 13.75
N LEU A 55 1.73 2.08 12.57
CA LEU A 55 2.95 1.29 12.36
C LEU A 55 4.08 1.74 13.30
N LYS A 56 4.31 3.06 13.40
CA LYS A 56 5.31 3.62 14.31
C LYS A 56 5.04 3.26 15.78
N GLN A 57 3.78 3.35 16.23
CA GLN A 57 3.39 2.97 17.60
C GLN A 57 3.54 1.47 17.87
N ALA A 58 3.35 0.64 16.86
CA ALA A 58 3.56 -0.81 16.92
C ALA A 58 5.04 -1.21 16.79
N GLY A 59 5.98 -0.26 16.63
CA GLY A 59 7.40 -0.53 16.42
C GLY A 59 7.72 -1.13 15.06
N LEU A 60 6.82 -0.98 14.07
CA LEU A 60 6.97 -1.52 12.72
C LEU A 60 7.52 -0.45 11.76
N PRO A 61 8.33 -0.84 10.77
CA PRO A 61 8.73 0.06 9.69
C PRO A 61 7.53 0.39 8.80
N LEU A 62 7.57 1.54 8.10
CA LEU A 62 6.49 1.91 7.16
C LEU A 62 6.39 0.94 5.98
N THR A 63 7.49 0.26 5.65
CA THR A 63 7.53 -0.80 4.64
C THR A 63 6.79 -2.08 5.05
N ALA A 64 6.34 -2.20 6.30
CA ALA A 64 5.40 -3.27 6.69
C ALA A 64 4.00 -3.08 6.10
N PHE A 65 3.69 -1.88 5.57
CA PHE A 65 2.46 -1.65 4.82
C PHE A 65 2.51 -2.36 3.47
N CYS A 66 1.77 -3.46 3.35
CA CYS A 66 1.82 -4.34 2.18
C CYS A 66 0.61 -4.24 1.24
N ALA A 67 -0.53 -3.72 1.73
CA ALA A 67 -1.74 -3.52 0.92
C ALA A 67 -2.74 -2.59 1.63
N CYS A 68 -3.61 -1.95 0.85
CA CYS A 68 -4.85 -1.36 1.33
C CYS A 68 -5.97 -1.46 0.30
N GLU A 69 -7.21 -1.41 0.77
CA GLU A 69 -8.40 -1.28 -0.05
C GLU A 69 -8.93 0.14 0.07
N LEU A 70 -9.14 0.79 -1.06
CA LEU A 70 -9.62 2.16 -1.13
C LEU A 70 -11.03 2.19 -1.73
N ARG A 71 -11.84 3.14 -1.28
CA ARG A 71 -13.19 3.36 -1.79
C ARG A 71 -13.27 4.74 -2.41
N SER A 72 -13.52 4.78 -3.72
CA SER A 72 -13.81 6.03 -4.42
C SER A 72 -15.27 6.43 -4.18
N PRO A 73 -15.55 7.68 -3.80
CA PRO A 73 -16.93 8.16 -3.63
C PRO A 73 -17.68 8.30 -4.96
N ALA A 74 -16.95 8.38 -6.08
CA ALA A 74 -17.48 8.43 -7.44
C ALA A 74 -16.51 7.75 -8.42
N PRO A 75 -16.96 7.37 -9.63
CA PRO A 75 -16.06 6.94 -10.70
C PRO A 75 -15.03 8.03 -11.05
N PHE A 76 -13.82 7.62 -11.39
CA PHE A 76 -12.79 8.54 -11.86
C PHE A 76 -12.93 8.81 -13.37
N THR A 77 -12.56 10.02 -13.79
CA THR A 77 -12.07 10.24 -15.16
C THR A 77 -10.66 9.69 -15.30
N ASP A 78 -10.20 9.44 -16.52
CA ASP A 78 -8.82 8.99 -16.75
C ASP A 78 -7.77 9.94 -16.17
N GLU A 79 -7.97 11.25 -16.31
CA GLU A 79 -7.08 12.27 -15.74
C GLU A 79 -7.11 12.25 -14.20
N GLY A 80 -8.31 12.18 -13.62
CA GLY A 80 -8.47 12.10 -12.16
C GLY A 80 -7.82 10.85 -11.59
N PHE A 81 -7.93 9.72 -12.27
CA PHE A 81 -7.27 8.48 -11.86
C PHE A 81 -5.74 8.60 -11.94
N ARG A 82 -5.19 9.24 -12.98
CA ARG A 82 -3.75 9.49 -13.07
C ARG A 82 -3.25 10.41 -11.96
N GLN A 83 -3.97 11.49 -11.66
CA GLN A 83 -3.60 12.42 -10.59
C GLN A 83 -3.62 11.73 -9.22
N PHE A 84 -4.68 10.97 -8.93
CA PHE A 84 -4.78 10.15 -7.74
C PHE A 84 -3.59 9.20 -7.58
N ASN A 85 -3.25 8.46 -8.65
CA ASN A 85 -2.16 7.48 -8.59
C ASN A 85 -0.78 8.14 -8.44
N ARG A 86 -0.55 9.34 -8.98
CA ARG A 86 0.69 10.09 -8.72
C ARG A 86 0.85 10.44 -7.24
N ALA A 87 -0.22 10.91 -6.59
CA ALA A 87 -0.19 11.21 -5.17
C ALA A 87 0.01 9.94 -4.32
N TYR A 88 -0.66 8.85 -4.70
CA TYR A 88 -0.54 7.55 -4.06
C TYR A 88 0.88 6.98 -4.15
N VAL A 89 1.46 6.93 -5.35
CA VAL A 89 2.84 6.44 -5.55
C VAL A 89 3.84 7.31 -4.82
N GLY A 90 3.70 8.64 -4.87
CA GLY A 90 4.56 9.54 -4.10
C GLY A 90 4.50 9.29 -2.58
N ARG A 91 3.37 8.81 -2.05
CA ARG A 91 3.27 8.36 -0.64
C ARG A 91 4.08 7.08 -0.42
N LEU A 92 3.96 6.10 -1.31
CA LEU A 92 4.71 4.83 -1.23
C LEU A 92 6.22 5.04 -1.36
N GLU A 93 6.66 5.97 -2.20
CA GLU A 93 8.06 6.37 -2.33
C GLU A 93 8.59 6.99 -1.04
N ARG A 94 7.84 7.93 -0.42
CA ARG A 94 8.20 8.51 0.88
C ARG A 94 8.28 7.47 2.00
N TRP A 95 7.50 6.40 1.90
CA TRP A 95 7.54 5.28 2.84
C TRP A 95 8.61 4.23 2.50
N GLY A 96 9.34 4.39 1.39
CA GLY A 96 10.39 3.47 0.96
C GLY A 96 9.87 2.15 0.37
N ILE A 97 8.57 2.06 0.07
CA ILE A 97 7.92 0.86 -0.48
C ILE A 97 8.17 0.75 -1.99
N MET A 98 8.12 1.89 -2.68
CA MET A 98 8.40 2.02 -4.11
C MET A 98 9.67 2.83 -4.31
N LYS A 99 10.44 2.51 -5.36
CA LYS A 99 11.61 3.28 -5.77
C LYS A 99 11.60 3.44 -7.29
N GLY A 100 11.18 4.61 -7.77
CA GLY A 100 11.46 5.12 -9.12
C GLY A 100 11.26 4.12 -10.26
N GLU A 101 10.14 3.40 -10.27
CA GLU A 101 9.72 2.59 -11.42
C GLU A 101 8.86 3.39 -12.39
#